data_AF-A0A0Q4N3J8-F1
#
_entry.id   AF-A0A0Q4N3J8-F1
#
_cell.length_a   1.000
_cell.length_b   1.000
_cell.length_c   1.000
_cell.angle_alpha   90.00
_cell.angle_beta   90.00
_cell.angle_gamma   90.00
#
_symmetry.space_group_name_H-M   'P 1'
#
loop_
_entity.id
_entity.type
_entity.pdbx_description
1 polymer ?
#
loop_
_entity_poly.entity_id
_entity_poly.type
_entity_poly.pdbx_seq_one_letter_code
_entity_poly.pdbx_strand_id
1 'polypeptide(L)'
;MKREEITAGKIYSDGTKSLREIITIEPDDHGNMCVVYALLSGKPNGKPLDHDQECNPIFGCYLHSFQRWAKGILAPKAGATE
;
A
#
# COMPACT_ATOMS: atom_id res chain seq x y z
N MET A 1 -2.52 -6.53 -9.99
CA MET A 1 -3.31 -5.33 -9.64
C MET A 1 -3.05 -4.17 -10.60
N LYS A 2 -4.06 -3.76 -11.36
CA LYS A 2 -4.11 -2.57 -12.21
C LYS A 2 -4.42 -1.33 -11.35
N ARG A 3 -4.36 -0.15 -11.96
CA ARG A 3 -4.67 1.13 -11.28
C ARG A 3 -6.14 1.20 -10.90
N GLU A 4 -7.02 0.80 -11.83
CA GLU A 4 -8.47 0.88 -11.63
C GLU A 4 -8.98 0.02 -10.44
N GLU A 5 -8.18 -0.93 -9.99
CA GLU A 5 -8.52 -1.84 -8.88
C GLU A 5 -8.19 -1.24 -7.50
N ILE A 6 -7.49 -0.10 -7.44
CA ILE A 6 -7.10 0.58 -6.21
C ILE A 6 -8.09 1.70 -5.92
N THR A 7 -8.79 1.62 -4.79
CA THR A 7 -9.89 2.53 -4.43
C THR A 7 -9.75 2.97 -2.97
N ALA A 8 -10.03 4.23 -2.70
CA ALA A 8 -10.18 4.74 -1.34
C ALA A 8 -11.33 4.02 -0.58
N GLY A 9 -11.17 3.85 0.73
CA GLY A 9 -12.10 3.12 1.60
C GLY A 9 -12.02 1.59 1.49
N LYS A 10 -11.08 1.03 0.72
CA LYS A 10 -10.86 -0.42 0.62
C LYS A 10 -9.63 -0.88 1.37
N ILE A 11 -9.73 -2.09 1.92
CA ILE A 11 -8.63 -2.80 2.55
C ILE A 11 -7.96 -3.73 1.54
N TYR A 12 -6.64 -3.68 1.48
CA TYR A 12 -5.79 -4.50 0.64
C TYR A 12 -4.89 -5.38 1.52
N SER A 13 -4.66 -6.62 1.08
CA SER A 13 -3.79 -7.60 1.73
C SER A 13 -2.69 -8.04 0.79
N ASP A 14 -1.47 -8.25 1.30
CA ASP A 14 -0.38 -8.87 0.52
C ASP A 14 -0.39 -10.41 0.53
N GLY A 15 -1.44 -11.04 1.07
CA GLY A 15 -1.52 -12.50 1.22
C GLY A 15 -0.62 -13.07 2.32
N THR A 16 0.29 -12.29 2.90
CA THR A 16 1.24 -12.70 3.95
C THR A 16 0.99 -12.04 5.31
N LYS A 17 -0.21 -11.48 5.49
CA LYS A 17 -0.73 -10.78 6.69
C LYS A 17 -0.47 -9.27 6.74
N SER A 18 0.13 -8.61 5.73
CA SER A 18 0.16 -7.14 5.76
C SER A 18 -1.13 -6.57 5.20
N LEU A 19 -1.82 -5.76 6.00
CA LEU A 19 -3.11 -5.16 5.68
C LEU A 19 -3.00 -3.64 5.64
N ARG A 20 -3.63 -3.03 4.62
CA ARG A 20 -3.62 -1.58 4.41
C ARG A 20 -5.01 -1.11 4.02
N GLU A 21 -5.51 -0.09 4.69
CA GLU A 21 -6.73 0.60 4.28
C GLU A 21 -6.35 1.86 3.51
N ILE A 22 -6.83 2.00 2.27
CA ILE A 22 -6.59 3.21 1.49
C ILE A 22 -7.50 4.32 2.00
N ILE A 23 -6.91 5.43 2.43
CA ILE A 23 -7.64 6.61 2.89
C ILE A 23 -7.95 7.51 1.70
N THR A 24 -6.93 7.86 0.92
CA THR A 24 -7.09 8.71 -0.26
C THR A 24 -6.09 8.34 -1.37
N ILE A 25 -6.43 8.74 -2.59
CA ILE A 25 -5.59 8.62 -3.77
C ILE A 25 -5.63 9.97 -4.47
N GLU A 26 -4.52 10.71 -4.41
CA GLU A 26 -4.46 12.09 -4.87
C GLU A 26 -3.14 12.36 -5.61
N PRO A 27 -3.12 13.26 -6.60
CA PRO A 27 -1.88 13.67 -7.25
C PRO A 27 -1.02 14.52 -6.31
N ASP A 28 0.30 14.39 -6.40
CA ASP A 28 1.24 15.37 -5.84
C ASP A 28 1.29 16.65 -6.68
N ASP A 29 2.09 17.63 -6.25
CA ASP A 29 2.31 18.91 -6.95
C ASP A 29 2.88 18.74 -8.37
N HIS A 30 3.39 17.55 -8.71
CA HIS A 30 3.93 17.20 -10.01
C HIS A 30 2.97 16.34 -10.85
N GLY A 31 1.76 16.06 -10.36
CA GLY A 31 0.75 15.24 -11.04
C GLY A 31 0.95 13.72 -10.88
N ASN A 32 1.88 13.27 -10.04
CA ASN A 32 2.07 11.85 -9.75
C ASN A 32 1.01 11.38 -8.76
N MET A 33 0.28 10.31 -9.10
CA MET A 33 -0.70 9.73 -8.18
C MET A 33 0.00 9.12 -6.95
N CYS A 34 -0.37 9.62 -5.79
CA CYS A 34 0.02 9.14 -4.47
C CYS A 34 -1.15 8.40 -3.82
N VAL A 35 -0.80 7.43 -2.97
CA VAL A 35 -1.73 6.62 -2.19
C VAL A 35 -1.40 6.86 -0.72
N VAL A 36 -2.39 7.35 0.02
CA VAL A 36 -2.33 7.49 1.46
C VAL A 36 -3.10 6.32 2.07
N TYR A 37 -2.47 5.60 3.00
CA TYR A 37 -3.05 4.42 3.62
C TYR A 37 -2.76 4.33 5.11
N ALA A 38 -3.70 3.76 5.86
CA ALA A 38 -3.47 3.29 7.22
C ALA A 38 -2.87 1.88 7.18
N LEU A 39 -1.77 1.67 7.91
CA LEU A 39 -1.16 0.35 8.06
C LEU A 39 -1.85 -0.39 9.22
N LEU A 40 -2.71 -1.35 8.89
CA LEU A 40 -3.42 -2.16 9.89
C LEU A 40 -2.52 -3.29 10.43
N SER A 41 -1.61 -3.80 9.60
CA SER A 41 -0.64 -4.83 10.00
C SER A 41 0.52 -4.95 9.01
N GLY A 42 1.62 -5.57 9.46
CA GLY A 42 2.77 -5.91 8.61
C GLY A 42 3.79 -4.79 8.49
N LYS A 43 4.54 -4.78 7.39
CA LYS A 43 5.62 -3.80 7.16
C LYS A 43 5.15 -2.65 6.26
N PRO A 44 5.47 -1.39 6.55
CA PRO A 44 5.19 -0.28 5.65
C PRO A 44 6.04 -0.36 4.37
N ASN A 45 5.50 0.15 3.27
CA ASN A 45 6.20 0.33 1.98
C ASN A 45 6.15 1.79 1.50
N GLY A 46 5.77 2.70 2.40
CA GLY A 46 5.65 4.13 2.16
C GLY A 46 6.39 4.93 3.22
N LYS A 47 6.35 6.25 3.06
CA LYS A 47 6.90 7.19 4.03
C LYS A 47 5.82 7.51 5.07
N PRO A 48 6.13 7.55 6.37
CA PRO A 48 5.17 7.99 7.38
C PRO A 48 4.74 9.43 7.06
N LEU A 49 3.43 9.70 7.11
CA LEU A 49 2.86 11.03 6.88
C LEU A 49 2.41 11.71 8.16
N ASP A 50 2.05 10.93 9.18
CA ASP A 50 1.71 11.45 10.49
C ASP A 50 2.23 10.53 11.60
N HIS A 51 2.68 11.15 12.69
CA HIS A 51 3.23 10.47 13.87
C HIS A 51 2.31 10.58 15.10
N ASP A 52 1.25 11.38 15.03
CA ASP A 52 0.36 11.63 16.15
C ASP A 52 -1.04 11.10 15.86
N GLN A 53 -1.42 10.01 16.56
CA GLN A 53 -2.71 9.77 17.19
C GLN A 53 -2.87 8.30 17.56
N GLU A 54 -3.78 8.00 18.50
CA GLU A 54 -4.16 6.69 19.04
C GLU A 54 -4.70 5.67 17.99
N CYS A 55 -4.51 5.95 16.70
CA CYS A 55 -4.99 5.20 15.55
C CYS A 55 -3.85 4.46 14.82
N ASN A 56 -4.20 3.65 13.81
CA ASN A 56 -3.21 2.97 12.96
C ASN A 56 -2.29 3.98 12.23
N PRO A 57 -0.98 3.72 12.11
CA PRO A 57 -0.04 4.67 11.52
C PRO A 57 -0.29 4.90 10.03
N ILE A 58 -0.19 6.16 9.59
CA ILE A 58 -0.51 6.59 8.23
C ILE A 58 0.76 6.75 7.39
N PHE A 59 0.72 6.21 6.17
CA PHE A 59 1.82 6.24 5.23
C PHE A 59 1.37 6.71 3.85
N GLY A 60 2.31 7.32 3.13
CA GLY A 60 2.17 7.74 1.74
C GLY A 60 3.14 7.00 0.83
N CYS A 61 2.70 6.57 -0.34
CA CYS A 61 3.59 6.09 -1.40
C CYS A 61 3.01 6.40 -2.78
N TYR A 62 3.86 6.40 -3.81
CA TYR A 62 3.36 6.49 -5.18
C TYR A 62 2.48 5.29 -5.53
N LEU A 63 1.46 5.53 -6.36
CA LEU A 63 0.52 4.51 -6.82
C LEU A 63 1.23 3.30 -7.45
N HIS A 64 2.29 3.51 -8.24
CA HIS A 64 3.06 2.42 -8.84
C HIS A 64 3.78 1.56 -7.77
N SER A 65 4.23 2.16 -6.68
CA SER A 65 4.85 1.45 -5.56
C SER A 65 3.83 0.63 -4.79
N PHE A 66 2.63 1.17 -4.57
CA PHE A 66 1.51 0.43 -4.01
C PHE A 66 1.10 -0.75 -4.91
N GLN A 67 1.00 -0.52 -6.22
CA GLN A 67 0.73 -1.59 -7.18
C GLN A 67 1.80 -2.67 -7.16
N ARG A 68 3.09 -2.32 -7.06
CA ARG A 68 4.17 -3.31 -6.95
C ARG A 68 4.05 -4.13 -5.68
N TRP A 69 3.77 -3.50 -4.54
CA TRP A 69 3.49 -4.21 -3.29
C TRP A 69 2.29 -5.17 -3.44
N ALA A 70 1.16 -4.68 -3.97
CA ALA A 70 -0.03 -5.49 -4.21
C ALA A 70 0.13 -6.55 -5.33
N LYS A 71 1.11 -6.39 -6.22
CA LYS A 71 1.47 -7.38 -7.26
C LYS A 71 2.53 -8.37 -6.79
N GLY A 72 3.38 -8.01 -5.83
CA GLY A 72 4.42 -8.86 -5.26
C GLY A 72 3.89 -10.17 -4.65
N ILE A 73 2.56 -10.24 -4.49
CA ILE A 73 1.76 -11.40 -4.10
C ILE A 73 1.70 -12.51 -5.18
N LEU A 74 1.87 -12.17 -6.46
CA LEU A 74 1.68 -13.10 -7.59
C LEU A 74 2.97 -13.61 -8.23
N ALA A 75 4.14 -13.14 -7.79
CA ALA A 75 5.39 -13.76 -8.20
C ALA A 75 5.55 -15.04 -7.35
N PRO A 76 5.51 -16.26 -7.92
CA PRO A 76 5.98 -17.43 -7.19
C PRO A 76 7.39 -17.11 -6.70
N LYS A 77 7.67 -17.40 -5.42
CA LYS A 77 9.03 -17.34 -4.90
C LYS A 77 9.90 -18.19 -5.82
N ALA A 78 10.68 -17.56 -6.70
CA ALA A 78 11.74 -18.24 -7.42
C ALA A 78 12.75 -18.68 -6.34
N GLY A 79 12.68 -19.95 -5.91
CA GLY A 79 13.62 -20.53 -4.95
C GLY A 79 13.04 -21.30 -3.77
N ALA A 80 11.84 -21.87 -3.86
CA ALA A 80 11.50 -23.04 -3.02
C ALA A 80 11.77 -24.30 -3.85
N THR A 81 13.03 -24.71 -3.90
CA THR A 81 13.43 -26.05 -4.32
C THR A 81 13.22 -26.95 -3.10
N GLU A 82 12.31 -27.91 -3.21
CA GLU A 82 12.27 -29.08 -2.30
C GLU A 82 13.39 -30.07 -2.66
#